data_AF-A0A9E2RDX2-F1
#
_entry.id   AF-A0A9E2RDX2-F1
#
_cell.length_a   1.000
_cell.length_b   1.000
_cell.length_c   1.000
_cell.angle_alpha   90.00
_cell.angle_beta   90.00
_cell.angle_gamma   90.00
#
_symmetry.space_group_name_H-M   'P 1'
#
loop_
_entity.id
_entity.type
_entity.pdbx_description
1 polymer ?
#
loop_
_entity_poly.entity_id
_entity_poly.type
_entity_poly.pdbx_seq_one_letter_code
_entity_poly.pdbx_strand_id
1 'polypeptide(L)'
;MAKSKSGAGHTSTRAPRSRGRGLTVTHQRVPSRLAKRRLGERLKNDTTSFNLGNLADKLRKEGYEELPLDELQDRLSKMPGPLAAIILKGRV
;
A
#
# COMPACT_ATOMS: atom_id res chain seq x y z
N MET A 1 -5.68 -71.06 8.64
CA MET A 1 -5.90 -69.98 7.66
C MET A 1 -6.36 -68.71 8.38
N ALA A 2 -5.85 -67.54 7.95
CA ALA A 2 -6.39 -66.16 8.02
C ALA A 2 -7.19 -65.67 9.27
N LYS A 3 -7.14 -64.43 9.79
CA LYS A 3 -6.48 -63.12 9.54
C LYS A 3 -6.92 -62.25 10.76
N SER A 4 -6.04 -61.71 11.58
CA SER A 4 -5.56 -60.31 11.61
C SER A 4 -6.59 -59.17 11.80
N LYS A 5 -6.33 -58.35 12.85
CA LYS A 5 -6.40 -56.87 12.93
C LYS A 5 -7.80 -56.22 13.06
N SER A 6 -8.16 -55.69 14.23
CA SER A 6 -7.79 -54.38 14.82
C SER A 6 -8.38 -53.18 14.07
N GLY A 7 -9.24 -52.42 14.75
CA GLY A 7 -9.65 -51.09 14.30
C GLY A 7 -10.98 -50.67 14.92
N ALA A 8 -10.93 -50.19 16.15
CA ALA A 8 -12.03 -49.41 16.72
C ALA A 8 -12.26 -48.19 15.82
N GLY A 9 -13.35 -48.22 15.06
CA GLY A 9 -13.76 -47.15 14.15
C GLY A 9 -14.18 -45.93 14.95
N HIS A 10 -13.27 -44.96 15.07
CA HIS A 10 -13.55 -43.64 15.60
C HIS A 10 -14.48 -42.90 14.62
N THR A 11 -15.78 -42.90 14.87
CA THR A 11 -16.77 -42.15 14.09
C THR A 11 -16.66 -40.67 14.44
N SER A 12 -15.72 -39.98 13.78
CA SER A 12 -15.65 -38.52 13.79
C SER A 12 -16.85 -37.95 13.01
N THR A 13 -17.92 -37.61 13.73
CA THR A 13 -19.05 -36.81 13.24
C THR A 13 -18.55 -35.39 12.92
N ARG A 14 -17.94 -35.20 11.74
CA ARG A 14 -17.52 -33.87 11.27
C ARG A 14 -18.64 -33.25 10.44
N ALA A 15 -19.26 -32.20 10.97
CA ALA A 15 -20.21 -31.39 10.22
C ALA A 15 -19.57 -30.81 8.93
N PRO A 16 -20.32 -30.72 7.81
CA PRO A 16 -19.79 -30.19 6.56
C PRO A 16 -19.53 -28.70 6.73
N ARG A 17 -18.24 -28.32 6.69
CA ARG A 17 -17.86 -26.91 6.70
C ARG A 17 -18.43 -26.27 5.44
N SER A 18 -19.29 -25.27 5.62
CA SER A 18 -19.82 -24.46 4.53
C SER A 18 -18.66 -24.02 3.64
N ARG A 19 -18.71 -24.40 2.36
CA ARG A 19 -17.88 -23.77 1.34
C ARG A 19 -18.41 -22.36 1.19
N GLY A 20 -17.92 -21.46 2.03
CA GLY A 20 -18.11 -20.03 1.93
C GLY A 20 -17.66 -19.60 0.54
N ARG A 21 -18.65 -19.53 -0.35
CA ARG A 21 -18.53 -19.05 -1.72
C ARG A 21 -18.43 -17.53 -1.62
N GLY A 22 -17.25 -17.03 -1.28
CA GLY A 22 -17.00 -15.61 -1.07
C GLY A 22 -15.56 -15.28 -1.38
N LEU A 23 -15.36 -14.47 -2.42
CA LEU A 23 -14.16 -13.67 -2.67
C LEU A 23 -12.90 -14.42 -3.11
N THR A 24 -12.97 -15.20 -4.19
CA THR A 24 -11.79 -15.44 -5.04
C THR A 24 -11.71 -14.36 -6.11
N VAL A 25 -11.24 -13.17 -5.76
CA VAL A 25 -10.51 -12.38 -6.75
C VAL A 25 -9.23 -13.16 -7.01
N THR A 26 -9.13 -13.77 -8.18
CA THR A 26 -7.99 -14.59 -8.62
C THR A 26 -6.81 -13.71 -9.03
N HIS A 27 -6.40 -12.76 -8.20
CA HIS A 27 -5.06 -12.22 -8.34
C HIS A 27 -4.10 -13.24 -7.74
N GLN A 28 -3.20 -13.78 -8.57
CA GLN A 28 -2.13 -14.68 -8.12
C GLN A 28 -1.45 -14.05 -6.90
N ARG A 29 -1.64 -14.66 -5.72
CA ARG A 29 -1.03 -14.19 -4.48
C ARG A 29 0.49 -14.34 -4.62
N VAL A 30 1.17 -13.23 -4.82
CA VAL A 30 2.63 -13.18 -4.77
C VAL A 30 3.06 -13.59 -3.37
N PRO A 31 3.98 -14.57 -3.21
CA PRO A 31 4.48 -14.99 -1.90
C PRO A 31 4.94 -13.79 -1.08
N SER A 32 4.59 -13.74 0.21
CA SER A 32 4.84 -12.58 1.08
C SER A 32 6.30 -12.11 1.07
N ARG A 33 7.24 -13.05 1.00
CA ARG A 33 8.69 -12.78 0.93
C ARG A 33 9.09 -12.08 -0.38
N LEU A 34 8.47 -12.50 -1.48
CA LEU A 34 8.68 -11.94 -2.81
C LEU A 34 8.01 -10.56 -2.93
N ALA A 35 6.81 -10.40 -2.34
CA ALA A 35 6.10 -9.12 -2.25
C ALA A 35 6.89 -8.07 -1.46
N LYS A 36 7.50 -8.46 -0.33
CA LYS A 36 8.39 -7.58 0.45
C LYS A 36 9.66 -7.21 -0.32
N ARG A 37 10.28 -8.18 -1.02
CA ARG A 37 11.48 -7.92 -1.83
C ARG A 37 11.21 -6.93 -2.98
N ARG A 38 10.02 -7.03 -3.59
CA ARG A 38 9.58 -6.13 -4.68
C ARG A 38 8.92 -4.84 -4.18
N LEU A 39 8.81 -4.61 -2.87
CA LEU A 39 8.13 -3.44 -2.34
C LEU A 39 8.83 -2.14 -2.76
N GLY A 40 10.16 -2.10 -2.71
CA GLY A 40 10.91 -0.92 -3.15
C GLY A 40 10.71 -0.60 -4.64
N GLU A 41 10.76 -1.62 -5.51
CA GLU A 41 10.48 -1.46 -6.95
C GLU A 41 9.03 -1.03 -7.20
N ARG A 42 8.07 -1.59 -6.45
CA ARG A 42 6.66 -1.18 -6.52
C ARG A 42 6.48 0.27 -6.10
N LEU A 43 7.04 0.69 -4.96
CA LEU A 43 6.97 2.08 -4.52
C LEU A 43 7.59 3.03 -5.55
N LYS A 44 8.72 2.65 -6.15
CA LYS A 44 9.33 3.42 -7.24
C LYS A 44 8.40 3.51 -8.44
N ASN A 45 7.84 2.39 -8.89
CA ASN A 45 6.92 2.34 -10.03
C ASN A 45 5.61 3.10 -9.77
N ASP A 46 5.09 3.03 -8.55
CA ASP A 46 3.90 3.74 -8.10
C ASP A 46 4.19 5.25 -8.05
N THR A 47 5.39 5.64 -7.57
CA THR A 47 5.84 7.04 -7.57
C THR A 47 6.02 7.57 -8.98
N THR A 48 6.66 6.80 -9.88
CA THR A 48 6.79 7.19 -11.28
C THR A 48 5.42 7.30 -11.94
N SER A 49 4.51 6.36 -11.67
CA SER A 49 3.12 6.41 -12.18
C SER A 49 2.35 7.62 -11.65
N PHE A 50 2.57 7.98 -10.38
CA PHE A 50 2.00 9.18 -9.79
C PHE A 50 2.55 10.45 -10.44
N ASN A 51 3.85 10.48 -10.76
CA ASN A 51 4.55 11.61 -11.37
C ASN A 51 4.40 11.70 -12.90
N LEU A 52 3.93 10.63 -13.58
CA LEU A 52 3.68 10.65 -15.03
C LEU A 52 2.51 11.57 -15.43
N GLY A 53 1.59 11.83 -14.49
CA GLY A 53 0.53 12.83 -14.69
C GLY A 53 1.02 14.23 -14.36
N ASN A 54 0.33 15.25 -14.87
CA ASN A 54 0.61 16.63 -14.47
C ASN A 54 0.27 16.82 -12.99
N LEU A 55 1.32 16.89 -12.15
CA LEU A 55 1.18 17.10 -10.71
C LEU A 55 0.41 18.38 -10.40
N ALA A 56 0.61 19.43 -11.20
CA ALA A 56 -0.11 20.69 -11.08
C ALA A 56 -1.64 20.50 -11.17
N ASP A 57 -2.10 19.66 -12.11
CA ASP A 57 -3.53 19.41 -12.29
C ASP A 57 -4.14 18.61 -11.13
N LYS A 58 -3.36 17.75 -10.48
CA LYS A 58 -3.80 17.04 -9.26
C LYS A 58 -3.89 17.98 -8.07
N LEU A 59 -2.83 18.77 -7.85
CA LEU A 59 -2.78 19.77 -6.78
C LEU A 59 -3.91 20.80 -6.93
N ARG A 60 -4.19 21.25 -8.15
CA ARG A 60 -5.31 22.16 -8.44
C ARG A 60 -6.68 21.55 -8.09
N LYS A 61 -6.88 20.24 -8.33
CA LYS A 61 -8.11 19.52 -7.94
C LYS A 61 -8.25 19.37 -6.41
N GLU A 62 -7.14 19.30 -5.70
CA GLU A 62 -7.10 19.26 -4.24
C GLU A 62 -7.25 20.67 -3.62
N GLY A 63 -7.37 21.71 -4.44
CA GLY A 63 -7.55 23.09 -4.00
C GLY A 63 -6.26 23.83 -3.69
N TYR A 64 -5.11 23.26 -4.06
CA TYR A 64 -3.83 23.95 -3.98
C TYR A 64 -3.66 24.90 -5.16
N GLU A 65 -3.19 26.10 -4.85
CA GLU A 65 -2.91 27.14 -5.83
C GLU A 65 -1.42 27.13 -6.20
N GLU A 66 -1.12 27.28 -7.50
CA GLU A 66 0.25 27.47 -7.96
C GLU A 66 0.64 28.93 -7.74
N LEU A 67 1.44 29.18 -6.69
CA LEU A 67 2.01 30.50 -6.43
C LEU A 67 3.45 30.58 -6.97
N PRO A 68 3.88 31.76 -7.41
CA PRO A 68 5.29 32.05 -7.65
C PRO A 68 6.15 31.69 -6.44
N LEU A 69 7.38 31.27 -6.70
CA LEU A 69 8.29 30.81 -5.65
C LEU A 69 8.55 31.88 -4.59
N ASP A 70 8.64 33.13 -5.01
CA ASP A 70 8.90 34.29 -4.16
C ASP A 70 7.76 34.51 -3.16
N GLU A 71 6.51 34.36 -3.61
CA GLU A 71 5.33 34.49 -2.75
C GLU A 71 5.23 33.33 -1.76
N LEU A 72 5.58 32.10 -2.17
CA LEU A 72 5.65 30.96 -1.26
C LEU A 72 6.72 31.18 -0.18
N GLN A 73 7.87 31.72 -0.54
CA GLN A 73 8.94 32.03 0.40
C GLN A 73 8.52 33.12 1.39
N ASP A 74 7.86 34.18 0.92
CA ASP A 74 7.36 35.25 1.78
C ASP A 74 6.24 34.77 2.71
N ARG A 75 5.37 33.85 2.26
CA ARG A 75 4.36 33.22 3.12
C ARG A 75 4.99 32.28 4.16
N LEU A 76 6.01 31.52 3.77
CA LEU A 76 6.72 30.61 4.68
C LEU A 76 7.57 31.37 5.70
N SER A 77 8.19 32.49 5.32
CA SER A 77 8.98 33.33 6.24
C SER A 77 8.11 33.93 7.36
N LYS A 78 6.84 34.21 7.06
CA LYS A 78 5.83 34.71 8.00
C LYS A 78 5.19 33.61 8.84
N MET A 79 5.42 32.34 8.53
CA MET A 79 4.79 31.21 9.22
C MET A 79 5.69 30.73 10.38
N PRO A 80 5.26 30.88 11.64
CA PRO A 80 6.03 30.38 12.77
C PRO A 80 5.89 28.85 12.84
N GLY A 81 6.96 28.13 12.52
CA GLY A 81 6.97 26.67 12.69
C GLY A 81 8.26 25.98 12.24
N PRO A 82 8.59 24.82 12.82
CA PRO A 82 9.79 24.06 12.46
C PRO A 82 9.76 23.60 11.01
N LEU A 83 8.57 23.35 10.45
CA LEU A 83 8.39 22.94 9.06
C LEU A 83 8.82 24.05 8.07
N ALA A 84 8.44 25.30 8.33
CA ALA A 84 8.85 26.43 7.49
C ALA A 84 10.38 26.62 7.50
N ALA A 85 11.00 26.48 8.67
CA ALA A 85 12.45 26.54 8.81
C ALA A 85 13.17 25.41 8.04
N ILE A 86 12.63 24.19 8.04
CA ILE A 86 13.19 23.05 7.30
C ILE A 86 13.07 23.26 5.79
N ILE A 87 11.91 23.71 5.31
CA ILE A 87 11.65 23.95 3.89
C ILE A 87 12.55 25.06 3.33
N LEU A 88 12.76 26.13 4.10
CA LEU A 88 13.64 27.24 3.70
C LEU A 88 15.13 26.87 3.81
N LYS A 89 15.54 26.08 4.81
CA LYS A 89 16.95 25.71 5.04
C LYS A 89 17.52 24.74 4.00
N GLY A 90 16.69 23.86 3.43
CA GLY A 90 17.12 22.88 2.41
C GLY A 90 17.49 23.47 1.04
N ARG A 91 17.55 24.80 0.91
CA ARG A 91 17.80 25.50 -0.37
C ARG A 91 19.12 26.30 -0.42
N VAL A 92 20.01 26.15 0.56
CA VAL A 92 21.38 26.68 0.53
C VAL A 92 22.32 25.63 -0.06
#